data_AF-A0A9E0HPK9-F1
#
_entry.id   AF-A0A9E0HPK9-F1
#
_cell.length_a   1.000
_cell.length_b   1.000
_cell.length_c   1.000
_cell.angle_alpha   90.00
_cell.angle_beta   90.00
_cell.angle_gamma   90.00
#
_symmetry.space_group_name_H-M   'P 1'
#
loop_
_entity.id
_entity.type
_entity.pdbx_description
1 polymer ?
#
loop_
_entity_poly.entity_id
_entity_poly.type
_entity_poly.pdbx_seq_one_letter_code
_entity_poly.pdbx_strand_id
1 'polypeptide(L)'
;NGLAWSPEARARMLFLVLDAGPHLTPEVKQRMRVLAAEAAAKGIRIVPVAASGIEKDTEYLMRTLALATNGTYTFLTDHSGVGGPHSAPSTDKYDLESLNGLLVRILISCTYMPDCQQQIPELALDFPDSAVTAPLSLDSAGAVPEGGAGNKMVHCGYWPNPTSGLVHITADAAIPELYITDLGGKVLQVLKDIPANSAVQVDLGAYATGIYLIRYPVGDAWASGKVVLQRG
;
A
#
# COMPACT_ATOMS: atom_id res chain seq x y z
N ASN A 1 10.11 -14.09 -24.93
CA ASN A 1 8.78 -14.61 -24.53
C ASN A 1 7.69 -13.88 -25.31
N GLY A 2 7.14 -14.54 -26.33
CA GLY A 2 6.11 -14.04 -27.24
C GLY A 2 4.69 -14.38 -26.77
N LEU A 3 4.36 -14.03 -25.53
CA LEU A 3 2.96 -14.08 -25.09
C LEU A 3 2.24 -12.88 -25.71
N ALA A 4 1.17 -13.14 -26.46
CA ALA A 4 0.36 -12.12 -27.11
C ALA A 4 -0.59 -11.47 -26.08
N TRP A 5 -0.05 -10.59 -25.25
CA TRP A 5 -0.84 -9.78 -24.33
C TRP A 5 -1.66 -8.76 -25.12
N SER A 6 -2.98 -8.73 -24.90
CA SER A 6 -3.80 -7.70 -25.53
C SER A 6 -3.35 -6.30 -25.08
N PRO A 7 -3.13 -5.35 -26.02
CA PRO A 7 -2.78 -3.98 -25.69
C PRO A 7 -3.92 -3.25 -24.96
N GLU A 8 -5.17 -3.69 -25.18
CA GLU A 8 -6.39 -3.14 -24.59
C GLU A 8 -6.88 -3.95 -23.38
N ALA A 9 -6.09 -4.92 -22.90
CA ALA A 9 -6.44 -5.70 -21.72
C ALA A 9 -6.64 -4.80 -20.50
N ARG A 10 -7.84 -4.84 -19.91
CA ARG A 10 -8.19 -4.13 -18.67
C ARG A 10 -7.27 -4.51 -17.50
N ALA A 11 -6.88 -5.78 -17.43
CA ALA A 11 -5.88 -6.26 -16.49
C ALA A 11 -5.02 -7.34 -17.14
N ARG A 12 -3.73 -7.35 -16.86
CA ARG A 12 -2.80 -8.43 -17.23
C ARG A 12 -2.30 -9.09 -15.95
N MET A 13 -2.53 -10.38 -15.82
CA MET A 13 -2.14 -11.14 -14.62
C MET A 13 -1.35 -12.38 -15.02
N LEU A 14 -0.30 -12.67 -14.26
CA LEU A 14 0.53 -13.86 -14.42
C LEU A 14 0.51 -14.64 -13.10
N PHE A 15 -0.23 -15.75 -13.08
CA PHE A 15 -0.16 -16.70 -11.97
C PHE A 15 1.07 -17.58 -12.16
N LEU A 16 1.97 -17.52 -11.19
CA LEU A 16 3.26 -18.20 -11.24
C LEU A 16 3.24 -19.31 -10.19
N VAL A 17 2.89 -20.52 -10.61
CA VAL A 17 2.78 -21.69 -9.73
C VAL A 17 4.11 -22.46 -9.74
N LEU A 18 4.71 -22.66 -8.57
CA LEU A 18 5.96 -23.43 -8.43
C LEU A 18 6.00 -24.21 -7.13
N ASP A 19 6.70 -25.34 -7.19
CA ASP A 19 7.14 -26.18 -6.07
C ASP A 19 8.59 -25.90 -5.63
N ALA A 20 9.40 -25.28 -6.49
CA ALA A 20 10.79 -24.90 -6.19
C ALA A 20 11.19 -23.58 -6.83
N GLY A 21 12.24 -22.95 -6.29
CA GLY A 21 12.80 -21.71 -6.81
C GLY A 21 13.83 -21.90 -7.93
N PRO A 22 14.18 -20.81 -8.64
CA PRO A 22 15.23 -20.85 -9.63
C PRO A 22 16.62 -20.94 -8.98
N HIS A 23 17.61 -21.46 -9.71
CA HIS A 23 19.00 -21.39 -9.27
C HIS A 23 19.46 -19.93 -9.13
N LEU A 24 19.94 -19.56 -7.94
CA LEU A 24 20.23 -18.17 -7.56
C LEU A 24 21.62 -17.68 -7.99
N THR A 25 22.04 -18.00 -9.23
CA THR A 25 23.28 -17.46 -9.80
C THR A 25 23.15 -15.95 -10.09
N PRO A 26 24.26 -15.19 -10.14
CA PRO A 26 24.22 -13.76 -10.45
C PRO A 26 23.47 -13.44 -11.75
N GLU A 27 23.63 -14.28 -12.77
CA GLU A 27 23.02 -14.12 -14.09
C GLU A 27 21.50 -14.29 -14.02
N VAL A 28 21.03 -15.31 -13.28
CA VAL A 28 19.59 -15.55 -13.07
C VAL A 28 18.97 -14.43 -12.26
N LYS A 29 19.64 -13.97 -11.20
CA LYS A 29 19.17 -12.81 -10.40
C LYS A 29 19.01 -11.57 -11.25
N GLN A 30 20.01 -11.25 -12.08
CA GLN A 30 19.94 -10.09 -12.96
C GLN A 30 18.80 -10.23 -13.98
N ARG A 31 18.64 -11.42 -14.57
CA ARG A 31 17.56 -11.70 -15.50
C ARG A 31 16.18 -11.56 -14.85
N MET A 32 16.01 -12.07 -13.63
CA MET A 32 14.74 -11.93 -12.89
C MET A 32 14.41 -10.47 -12.60
N ARG A 33 15.40 -9.64 -12.24
CA ARG A 33 15.20 -8.19 -12.06
C ARG A 33 14.72 -7.52 -13.35
N VAL A 34 15.38 -7.81 -14.48
CA VAL A 34 15.00 -7.26 -15.79
C VAL A 34 13.57 -7.67 -16.16
N LEU A 35 13.25 -8.96 -16.04
CA LEU A 35 11.92 -9.48 -16.37
C LEU A 35 10.82 -8.90 -15.44
N ALA A 36 11.11 -8.72 -14.16
CA ALA A 36 10.18 -8.10 -13.22
C ALA A 36 9.89 -6.64 -13.60
N ALA A 37 10.93 -5.87 -13.95
CA ALA A 37 10.79 -4.49 -14.40
C ALA A 37 10.00 -4.39 -15.71
N GLU A 38 10.26 -5.28 -16.68
CA GLU A 38 9.50 -5.34 -17.94
C GLU A 38 8.03 -5.71 -17.71
N ALA A 39 7.75 -6.65 -16.81
CA ALA A 39 6.40 -7.04 -16.45
C ALA A 39 5.65 -5.86 -15.82
N ALA A 40 6.28 -5.17 -14.86
CA ALA A 40 5.73 -3.98 -14.23
C ALA A 40 5.45 -2.86 -15.24
N ALA A 41 6.39 -2.58 -16.16
CA ALA A 41 6.22 -1.59 -17.23
C ALA A 41 5.06 -1.91 -18.17
N LYS A 42 4.78 -3.21 -18.38
CA LYS A 42 3.62 -3.70 -19.15
C LYS A 42 2.32 -3.77 -18.33
N GLY A 43 2.33 -3.35 -17.06
CA GLY A 43 1.18 -3.46 -16.17
C GLY A 43 0.77 -4.91 -15.86
N ILE A 44 1.69 -5.86 -15.98
CA ILE A 44 1.46 -7.28 -15.68
C ILE A 44 1.66 -7.48 -14.19
N ARG A 45 0.60 -7.86 -13.47
CA ARG A 45 0.67 -8.22 -12.05
C ARG A 45 1.05 -9.68 -11.91
N ILE A 46 2.16 -9.97 -11.22
CA ILE A 46 2.62 -11.34 -10.98
C ILE A 46 2.06 -11.81 -9.64
N VAL A 47 1.38 -12.96 -9.67
CA VAL A 47 0.77 -13.61 -8.50
C VAL A 47 1.44 -14.96 -8.30
N PRO A 48 2.52 -15.02 -7.50
CA PRO A 48 3.15 -16.30 -7.19
C PRO A 48 2.24 -17.15 -6.31
N VAL A 49 2.14 -18.43 -6.66
CA VAL A 49 1.48 -19.48 -5.90
C VAL A 49 2.56 -20.49 -5.51
N ALA A 50 3.13 -20.27 -4.33
CA ALA A 50 4.15 -21.12 -3.75
C ALA A 50 3.53 -22.42 -3.23
N ALA A 51 3.98 -23.57 -3.73
CA ALA A 51 3.64 -24.85 -3.15
C ALA A 51 4.58 -25.21 -2.00
N SER A 52 4.37 -26.40 -1.45
CA SER A 52 5.11 -26.96 -0.34
C SER A 52 6.61 -27.08 -0.58
N GLY A 53 7.42 -26.77 0.43
CA GLY A 53 8.87 -27.07 0.39
C GLY A 53 9.72 -25.97 -0.22
N ILE A 54 9.16 -24.78 -0.44
CA ILE A 54 9.92 -23.64 -0.93
C ILE A 54 10.86 -23.10 0.15
N GLU A 55 12.13 -22.93 -0.22
CA GLU A 55 13.16 -22.33 0.64
C GLU A 55 12.94 -20.83 0.86
N LYS A 56 13.44 -20.29 1.98
CA LYS A 56 13.29 -18.86 2.36
C LYS A 56 13.75 -17.89 1.27
N ASP A 57 14.82 -18.20 0.56
CA ASP A 57 15.34 -17.34 -0.51
C ASP A 57 14.37 -17.25 -1.70
N THR A 58 13.67 -18.36 -1.98
CA THR A 58 12.65 -18.40 -3.02
C THR A 58 11.39 -17.67 -2.58
N GLU A 59 10.96 -17.84 -1.33
CA GLU A 59 9.87 -17.06 -0.74
C GLU A 59 10.15 -15.55 -0.83
N TYR A 60 11.38 -15.13 -0.51
CA TYR A 60 11.82 -13.74 -0.65
C TYR A 60 11.75 -13.25 -2.10
N LEU A 61 12.25 -14.06 -3.05
CA LEU A 61 12.17 -13.73 -4.47
C LEU A 61 10.72 -13.58 -4.94
N MET A 62 9.85 -14.50 -4.56
CA MET A 62 8.42 -14.46 -4.94
C MET A 62 7.72 -13.24 -4.35
N ARG A 63 7.95 -12.92 -3.08
CA ARG A 63 7.45 -11.67 -2.47
C ARG A 63 7.95 -10.44 -3.20
N THR A 64 9.22 -10.43 -3.58
CA THR A 64 9.83 -9.32 -4.34
C THR A 64 9.15 -9.14 -5.70
N LEU A 65 8.87 -10.22 -6.42
CA LEU A 65 8.16 -10.16 -7.71
C LEU A 65 6.73 -9.65 -7.56
N ALA A 66 5.99 -10.14 -6.56
CA ALA A 66 4.64 -9.66 -6.27
C ALA A 66 4.66 -8.16 -5.94
N LEU A 67 5.55 -7.71 -5.07
CA LEU A 67 5.70 -6.30 -4.71
C LEU A 67 6.08 -5.42 -5.91
N ALA A 68 7.08 -5.84 -6.69
CA ALA A 68 7.56 -5.08 -7.85
C ALA A 68 6.51 -4.89 -8.94
N THR A 69 5.53 -5.80 -9.02
CA THR A 69 4.50 -5.79 -10.07
C THR A 69 3.10 -5.46 -9.55
N ASN A 70 2.98 -5.04 -8.29
CA ASN A 70 1.69 -4.79 -7.63
C ASN A 70 0.73 -6.01 -7.70
N GLY A 71 1.30 -7.20 -7.58
CA GLY A 71 0.57 -8.46 -7.45
C GLY A 71 0.43 -8.90 -6.01
N THR A 72 0.15 -10.18 -5.81
CA THR A 72 -0.10 -10.77 -4.48
C THR A 72 0.70 -12.05 -4.35
N TYR A 73 1.44 -12.21 -3.25
CA TYR A 73 2.10 -13.46 -2.92
C TYR A 73 1.13 -14.39 -2.21
N THR A 74 1.06 -15.64 -2.67
CA THR A 74 0.15 -16.66 -2.15
C THR A 74 0.90 -17.97 -2.00
N PHE A 75 0.45 -18.83 -1.09
CA PHE A 75 1.08 -20.11 -0.83
C PHE A 75 0.05 -21.16 -0.47
N LEU A 76 0.38 -22.42 -0.73
CA LEU A 76 -0.43 -23.57 -0.36
C LEU A 76 -0.09 -24.02 1.06
N THR A 77 -1.10 -24.51 1.77
CA THR A 77 -0.97 -25.03 3.13
C THR A 77 -1.60 -26.41 3.25
N ASP A 78 -1.10 -27.23 4.19
CA ASP A 78 -1.60 -28.58 4.46
C ASP A 78 -3.03 -28.65 5.02
N HIS A 79 -3.65 -27.52 5.34
CA HIS A 79 -4.98 -27.46 5.97
C HIS A 79 -6.11 -28.08 5.15
N SER A 80 -5.88 -28.37 3.86
CA SER A 80 -6.82 -29.10 3.00
C SER A 80 -6.79 -30.62 3.19
N GLY A 81 -5.73 -31.17 3.80
CA GLY A 81 -5.50 -32.62 3.90
C GLY A 81 -5.13 -33.29 2.57
N VAL A 82 -4.83 -32.51 1.53
CA VAL A 82 -4.46 -32.99 0.18
C VAL A 82 -3.02 -32.58 -0.12
N GLY A 83 -2.14 -33.56 -0.34
CA GLY A 83 -0.72 -33.36 -0.63
C GLY A 83 0.22 -34.02 0.39
N GLY A 84 1.53 -33.86 0.19
CA GLY A 84 2.55 -34.17 1.21
C GLY A 84 2.73 -33.02 2.20
N PRO A 85 3.53 -33.15 3.27
CA PRO A 85 3.73 -32.09 4.25
C PRO A 85 4.32 -30.82 3.64
N HIS A 86 3.83 -29.66 4.07
CA HIS A 86 4.20 -28.32 3.61
C HIS A 86 5.02 -27.59 4.66
N SER A 87 6.03 -26.84 4.22
CA SER A 87 6.74 -25.90 5.09
C SER A 87 5.81 -24.74 5.47
N ALA A 88 5.75 -24.42 6.75
CA ALA A 88 5.03 -23.23 7.20
C ALA A 88 5.63 -21.98 6.55
N PRO A 89 4.80 -21.03 6.08
CA PRO A 89 5.28 -19.76 5.56
C PRO A 89 6.05 -19.01 6.67
N SER A 90 6.96 -18.11 6.29
CA SER A 90 7.71 -17.30 7.27
C SER A 90 6.86 -16.21 7.93
N THR A 91 5.53 -16.38 8.03
CA THR A 91 4.58 -15.42 8.60
C THR A 91 3.64 -16.10 9.59
N ASP A 92 3.38 -15.41 10.70
CA ASP A 92 2.55 -15.93 11.79
C ASP A 92 1.05 -15.67 11.59
N LYS A 93 0.69 -14.88 10.57
CA LYS A 93 -0.70 -14.47 10.28
C LYS A 93 -0.99 -14.59 8.78
N TYR A 94 -1.97 -15.40 8.45
CA TYR A 94 -2.49 -15.55 7.09
C TYR A 94 -3.96 -15.97 7.14
N ASP A 95 -4.73 -15.55 6.15
CA ASP A 95 -6.13 -15.95 6.00
C ASP A 95 -6.20 -17.27 5.24
N LEU A 96 -6.94 -18.23 5.79
CA LEU A 96 -7.18 -19.53 5.16
C LEU A 96 -8.40 -19.48 4.25
N GLU A 97 -8.19 -19.81 2.98
CA GLU A 97 -9.25 -19.93 1.99
C GLU A 97 -8.92 -21.03 0.97
N SER A 98 -9.94 -21.52 0.26
CA SER A 98 -9.72 -22.45 -0.85
C SER A 98 -8.95 -21.76 -1.99
N LEU A 99 -8.05 -22.49 -2.67
CA LEU A 99 -7.30 -21.95 -3.81
C LEU A 99 -8.23 -21.34 -4.88
N ASN A 100 -9.36 -21.99 -5.16
CA ASN A 100 -10.35 -21.46 -6.10
C ASN A 100 -10.93 -20.11 -5.64
N GLY A 101 -11.33 -20.01 -4.37
CA GLY A 101 -11.83 -18.75 -3.79
C GLY A 101 -10.78 -17.63 -3.84
N LEU A 102 -9.53 -17.96 -3.50
CA LEU A 102 -8.39 -17.06 -3.57
C LEU A 102 -8.16 -16.52 -4.98
N LEU A 103 -8.14 -17.40 -5.98
CA LEU A 103 -7.93 -17.01 -7.38
C LEU A 103 -9.05 -16.08 -7.87
N VAL A 104 -10.31 -16.42 -7.59
CA VAL A 104 -11.47 -15.58 -7.93
C VAL A 104 -11.36 -14.21 -7.25
N ARG A 105 -11.03 -14.16 -5.96
CA ARG A 105 -10.86 -12.92 -5.20
C ARG A 105 -9.78 -12.02 -5.79
N ILE A 106 -8.63 -12.58 -6.16
CA ILE A 106 -7.52 -11.85 -6.80
C ILE A 106 -7.91 -11.36 -8.19
N LEU A 107 -8.60 -12.18 -8.99
CA LEU A 107 -9.08 -11.78 -10.30
C LEU A 107 -10.06 -10.59 -10.21
N ILE A 108 -11.02 -10.66 -9.28
CA ILE A 108 -11.98 -9.58 -9.03
C ILE A 108 -11.25 -8.33 -8.56
N SER A 109 -10.38 -8.42 -7.55
CA SER A 109 -9.66 -7.24 -7.02
C SER A 109 -8.79 -6.56 -8.08
N CYS A 110 -8.29 -7.31 -9.06
CA CYS A 110 -7.44 -6.78 -10.12
C CYS A 110 -8.21 -6.30 -11.36
N THR A 111 -9.46 -6.71 -11.55
CA THR A 111 -10.33 -6.27 -12.64
C THR A 111 -11.35 -5.23 -12.21
N TYR A 112 -11.60 -5.11 -10.90
CA TYR A 112 -12.50 -4.14 -10.33
C TYR A 112 -11.98 -2.73 -10.63
N MET A 113 -12.82 -1.96 -11.30
CA MET A 113 -12.66 -0.54 -11.51
C MET A 113 -14.03 0.04 -11.20
N PRO A 114 -14.12 0.98 -10.26
CA PRO A 114 -15.39 1.63 -10.04
C PRO A 114 -15.81 2.36 -11.32
N ASP A 115 -17.11 2.38 -11.61
CA ASP A 115 -17.67 3.28 -12.60
C ASP A 115 -17.20 4.72 -12.30
N CYS A 116 -16.94 5.54 -13.33
CA CYS A 116 -16.67 6.96 -13.15
C CYS A 116 -17.79 7.66 -12.37
N GLN A 117 -19.02 7.13 -12.44
CA GLN A 117 -20.18 7.60 -11.69
C GLN A 117 -20.43 6.84 -10.38
N GLN A 118 -19.64 5.81 -10.07
CA GLN A 118 -19.78 5.09 -8.80
C GLN A 118 -19.33 5.99 -7.66
N GLN A 119 -20.26 6.26 -6.74
CA GLN A 119 -19.89 6.73 -5.41
C GLN A 119 -18.89 5.72 -4.84
N ILE A 120 -17.67 6.20 -4.58
CA ILE A 120 -16.63 5.41 -3.90
C ILE A 120 -17.31 4.86 -2.64
N PRO A 121 -17.34 3.52 -2.44
CA PRO A 121 -17.91 2.95 -1.24
C PRO A 121 -17.30 3.70 -0.06
N GLU A 122 -18.14 4.19 0.84
CA GLU A 122 -17.67 4.70 2.12
C GLU A 122 -17.08 3.51 2.86
N LEU A 123 -15.80 3.21 2.56
CA LEU A 123 -14.99 2.34 3.37
C LEU A 123 -15.09 2.99 4.75
N ALA A 124 -15.70 2.30 5.71
CA ALA A 124 -15.87 2.73 7.10
C ALA A 124 -14.50 2.80 7.80
N LEU A 125 -13.63 3.63 7.23
CA LEU A 125 -12.32 3.97 7.73
C LEU A 125 -12.57 5.08 8.74
N ASP A 126 -12.30 4.79 10.01
CA ASP A 126 -12.34 5.75 11.13
C ASP A 126 -11.19 6.76 11.06
N PHE A 127 -10.89 7.27 9.86
CA PHE A 127 -9.97 8.38 9.65
C PHE A 127 -10.78 9.65 9.40
N PRO A 128 -10.42 10.77 10.06
CA PRO A 128 -11.07 12.03 9.80
C PRO A 128 -10.85 12.43 8.33
N ASP A 129 -11.80 13.19 7.79
CA ASP A 129 -11.87 13.63 6.40
C ASP A 129 -11.57 15.13 6.22
N SER A 130 -11.36 15.86 7.30
CA SER A 130 -11.18 17.32 7.26
C SER A 130 -10.00 17.81 8.08
N ALA A 131 -9.83 17.24 9.28
CA ALA A 131 -8.74 17.61 10.18
C ALA A 131 -8.31 16.42 11.05
N VAL A 132 -7.00 16.20 11.15
CA VAL A 132 -6.44 15.27 12.14
C VAL A 132 -6.02 16.07 13.35
N THR A 133 -6.51 15.64 14.52
CA THR A 133 -6.05 16.17 15.81
C THR A 133 -5.30 15.07 16.54
N ALA A 134 -4.03 15.29 16.85
CA ALA A 134 -3.21 14.30 17.55
C ALA A 134 -2.53 14.93 18.79
N PRO A 135 -2.52 14.26 19.95
CA PRO A 135 -1.82 14.77 21.13
C PRO A 135 -0.30 14.77 20.88
N LEU A 136 0.36 15.88 21.19
CA LEU A 136 1.82 15.95 21.31
C LEU A 136 2.21 15.27 22.61
N SER A 137 2.84 14.10 22.50
CA SER A 137 3.62 13.56 23.61
C SER A 137 4.81 14.50 23.85
N LEU A 138 4.84 15.19 24.99
CA LEU A 138 6.08 15.79 25.48
C LEU A 138 6.94 14.66 26.04
N ASP A 139 8.13 14.48 25.48
CA ASP A 139 9.13 13.55 25.98
C ASP A 139 9.37 13.74 27.49
N SER A 140 9.42 12.62 28.22
CA SER A 140 9.56 12.52 29.68
C SER A 140 10.92 12.98 30.22
N ALA A 141 11.37 14.20 29.90
CA ALA A 141 12.63 14.76 30.41
C ALA A 141 12.63 16.30 30.63
N GLY A 142 11.48 16.97 30.56
CA GLY A 142 11.36 18.41 30.86
C GLY A 142 10.59 18.66 32.15
N ALA A 143 11.23 19.27 33.14
CA ALA A 143 10.57 19.71 34.37
C ALA A 143 9.34 20.59 34.06
N VAL A 144 8.22 20.28 34.72
CA VAL A 144 6.94 21.00 34.60
C VAL A 144 7.13 22.44 35.12
N PRO A 145 6.94 23.49 34.32
CA PRO A 145 6.72 24.83 34.86
C PRO A 145 5.32 24.85 35.47
N GLU A 146 5.21 25.28 36.72
CA GLU A 146 3.92 25.53 37.37
C GLU A 146 3.13 26.57 36.56
N GLY A 147 2.10 26.11 35.83
CA GLY A 147 1.21 26.96 35.05
C GLY A 147 0.60 26.26 33.83
N GLY A 148 -0.48 25.51 34.05
CA GLY A 148 -1.42 25.08 32.99
C GLY A 148 -0.87 24.06 31.98
N ALA A 149 -0.89 22.77 32.33
CA ALA A 149 -0.66 21.68 31.37
C ALA A 149 -1.88 21.50 30.45
N GLY A 150 -2.00 22.34 29.42
CA GLY A 150 -2.82 22.00 28.26
C GLY A 150 -2.10 20.93 27.45
N ASN A 151 -2.72 19.76 27.26
CA ASN A 151 -2.29 18.79 26.25
C ASN A 151 -2.14 19.54 24.92
N LYS A 152 -0.90 19.82 24.49
CA LYS A 152 -0.69 20.43 23.17
C LYS A 152 -1.15 19.41 22.14
N MET A 153 -2.08 19.77 21.26
CA MET A 153 -2.54 18.92 20.17
C MET A 153 -2.01 19.53 18.87
N VAL A 154 -1.56 18.70 17.92
CA VAL A 154 -1.33 19.14 16.53
C VAL A 154 -2.63 19.02 15.78
N HIS A 155 -3.12 20.13 15.24
CA HIS A 155 -4.24 20.20 14.32
C HIS A 155 -3.70 20.34 12.88
N CYS A 156 -3.89 19.31 12.06
CA CYS A 156 -3.58 19.32 10.63
C CYS A 156 -4.87 19.30 9.81
N GLY A 157 -5.12 20.38 9.07
CA GLY A 157 -6.28 20.53 8.19
C GLY A 157 -5.88 20.38 6.72
N TYR A 158 -6.80 19.85 5.90
CA TYR A 158 -6.58 19.71 4.46
C TYR A 158 -7.86 19.88 3.64
N TRP A 159 -7.77 20.62 2.53
CA TRP A 159 -8.93 20.99 1.70
C TRP A 159 -8.51 21.33 0.24
N PRO A 160 -9.43 21.31 -0.72
CA PRO A 160 -10.77 20.73 -0.63
C PRO A 160 -10.72 19.22 -0.45
N ASN A 161 -11.73 18.65 0.19
CA ASN A 161 -11.93 17.22 0.28
C ASN A 161 -13.44 16.90 0.21
N PRO A 162 -13.96 16.21 -0.83
CA PRO A 162 -13.23 15.66 -1.98
C PRO A 162 -12.49 16.71 -2.83
N THR A 163 -11.42 16.29 -3.50
CA THR A 163 -10.62 17.11 -4.42
C THR A 163 -10.67 16.57 -5.85
N SER A 164 -10.46 17.43 -6.85
CA SER A 164 -10.20 17.04 -8.25
C SER A 164 -8.72 16.92 -8.60
N GLY A 165 -7.82 17.20 -7.64
CA GLY A 165 -6.38 17.08 -7.80
C GLY A 165 -5.63 17.85 -6.72
N LEU A 166 -5.79 19.18 -6.70
CA LEU A 166 -5.08 20.05 -5.77
C LEU A 166 -5.63 19.96 -4.34
N VAL A 167 -4.74 19.81 -3.38
CA VAL A 167 -5.04 19.80 -1.94
C VAL A 167 -4.10 20.77 -1.23
N HIS A 168 -4.66 21.64 -0.42
CA HIS A 168 -3.97 22.48 0.52
C HIS A 168 -3.89 21.74 1.86
N ILE A 169 -2.73 21.78 2.50
CA ILE A 169 -2.49 21.19 3.81
C ILE A 169 -1.91 22.27 4.72
N THR A 170 -2.46 22.43 5.93
CA THR A 170 -1.92 23.30 6.98
C THR A 170 -1.82 22.56 8.30
N ALA A 171 -0.84 22.90 9.11
CA ALA A 171 -0.75 22.45 10.49
C ALA A 171 -0.43 23.62 11.43
N ASP A 172 -0.93 23.58 12.66
CA ASP A 172 -0.63 24.55 13.71
C ASP A 172 0.77 24.35 14.34
N ALA A 173 1.39 23.19 14.10
CA ALA A 173 2.77 22.87 14.43
C ALA A 173 3.57 22.50 13.17
N ALA A 174 4.89 22.64 13.24
CA ALA A 174 5.77 22.23 12.13
C ALA A 174 5.76 20.70 11.98
N ILE A 175 5.63 20.21 10.75
CA ILE A 175 5.65 18.79 10.42
C ILE A 175 6.91 18.51 9.59
N PRO A 176 7.90 17.77 10.13
CA PRO A 176 9.15 17.48 9.41
C PRO A 176 8.92 16.70 8.11
N GLU A 177 8.07 15.68 8.15
CA GLU A 177 7.73 14.86 6.99
C GLU A 177 6.25 14.43 7.03
N LEU A 178 5.57 14.58 5.90
CA LEU A 178 4.20 14.14 5.69
C LEU A 178 4.15 13.27 4.43
N TYR A 179 3.52 12.11 4.57
CA TYR A 179 3.43 11.08 3.56
C TYR A 179 2.03 11.03 2.99
N ILE A 180 1.96 10.95 1.67
CA ILE A 180 0.71 10.65 0.97
C ILE A 180 0.82 9.24 0.44
N THR A 181 -0.11 8.38 0.85
CA THR A 181 -0.12 6.97 0.45
C THR A 181 -1.43 6.59 -0.22
N ASP A 182 -1.40 5.53 -1.02
CA ASP A 182 -2.64 4.81 -1.34
C ASP A 182 -3.13 4.02 -0.11
N LEU A 183 -4.31 3.38 -0.25
CA LEU A 183 -4.88 2.50 0.79
C LEU A 183 -3.99 1.27 1.11
N GLY A 184 -3.14 0.84 0.17
CA GLY A 184 -2.18 -0.24 0.38
C GLY A 184 -0.95 0.19 1.17
N GLY A 185 -0.83 1.46 1.53
CA GLY A 185 0.32 2.03 2.24
C GLY A 185 1.51 2.34 1.33
N LYS A 186 1.36 2.26 -0.01
CA LYS A 186 2.41 2.68 -0.94
C LYS A 186 2.55 4.19 -0.89
N VAL A 187 3.75 4.67 -0.60
CA VAL A 187 4.08 6.10 -0.62
C VAL A 187 4.04 6.62 -2.06
N LEU A 188 3.25 7.67 -2.28
CA LEU A 188 3.08 8.37 -3.55
C LEU A 188 3.86 9.68 -3.58
N GLN A 189 3.78 10.45 -2.47
CA GLN A 189 4.51 11.69 -2.29
C GLN A 189 4.99 11.83 -0.83
N VAL A 190 6.08 12.57 -0.65
CA VAL A 190 6.61 12.97 0.66
C VAL A 190 6.79 14.48 0.63
N LEU A 191 6.10 15.17 1.53
CA LEU A 191 6.26 16.61 1.78
C LEU A 191 7.20 16.78 2.96
N LYS A 192 8.19 17.65 2.82
CA LYS A 192 9.18 17.91 3.85
C LYS A 192 9.06 19.34 4.37
N ASP A 193 9.43 19.52 5.63
CA ASP A 193 9.58 20.82 6.27
C ASP A 193 8.32 21.70 6.16
N ILE A 194 7.15 21.12 6.44
CA ILE A 194 5.89 21.88 6.44
C ILE A 194 5.91 22.86 7.62
N PRO A 195 5.88 24.18 7.38
CA PRO A 195 5.95 25.15 8.46
C PRO A 195 4.64 25.23 9.23
N ALA A 196 4.74 25.55 10.52
CA ALA A 196 3.57 25.87 11.33
C ALA A 196 2.80 27.06 10.73
N ASN A 197 1.46 26.98 10.75
CA ASN A 197 0.52 28.00 10.30
C ASN A 197 0.70 28.45 8.84
N SER A 198 1.27 27.58 8.00
CA SER A 198 1.48 27.84 6.57
C SER A 198 0.84 26.74 5.72
N ALA A 199 0.18 27.14 4.64
CA ALA A 199 -0.43 26.19 3.71
C ALA A 199 0.59 25.72 2.67
N VAL A 200 0.70 24.40 2.51
CA VAL A 200 1.44 23.77 1.41
C VAL A 200 0.45 23.17 0.42
N GLN A 201 0.84 23.15 -0.86
CA GLN A 201 0.01 22.58 -1.93
C GLN A 201 0.56 21.24 -2.39
N VAL A 202 -0.36 20.33 -2.66
CA VAL A 202 -0.11 19.01 -3.20
C VAL A 202 -1.00 18.82 -4.41
N ASP A 203 -0.43 18.32 -5.51
CA ASP A 203 -1.21 17.90 -6.66
C ASP A 203 -1.32 16.38 -6.71
N LEU A 204 -2.55 15.88 -6.57
CA LEU A 204 -2.90 14.47 -6.72
C LEU A 204 -3.49 14.14 -8.10
N GLY A 205 -3.62 15.13 -9.00
CA GLY A 205 -4.29 14.99 -10.30
C GLY A 205 -3.66 13.94 -11.23
N ALA A 206 -2.37 13.65 -11.04
CA ALA A 206 -1.67 12.59 -11.77
C ALA A 206 -2.07 11.16 -11.32
N TYR A 207 -2.76 11.01 -10.19
CA TYR A 207 -3.17 9.71 -9.67
C TYR A 207 -4.63 9.36 -10.02
N ALA A 208 -5.00 8.10 -9.78
CA ALA A 208 -6.33 7.59 -10.09
C ALA A 208 -7.38 8.10 -9.08
N THR A 209 -8.64 8.25 -9.49
CA THR A 209 -9.76 8.49 -8.57
C THR A 209 -9.77 7.43 -7.46
N GLY A 210 -9.87 7.85 -6.20
CA GLY A 210 -9.78 6.94 -5.06
C GLY A 210 -9.51 7.64 -3.74
N ILE A 211 -9.32 6.82 -2.70
CA ILE A 211 -8.98 7.28 -1.36
C ILE A 211 -7.47 7.22 -1.17
N TYR A 212 -6.92 8.31 -0.63
CA TYR A 212 -5.53 8.49 -0.26
C TYR A 212 -5.44 8.80 1.23
N LEU A 213 -4.32 8.43 1.85
CA LEU A 213 -4.07 8.71 3.26
C LEU A 213 -2.97 9.75 3.38
N ILE A 214 -3.22 10.79 4.17
CA ILE A 214 -2.21 11.71 4.68
C ILE A 214 -1.72 11.16 6.00
N ARG A 215 -0.41 10.94 6.14
CA ARG A 215 0.19 10.35 7.34
C ARG A 215 1.41 11.15 7.78
N TYR A 216 1.53 11.45 9.06
CA TYR A 216 2.70 12.13 9.61
C TYR A 216 2.95 11.73 11.07
N PRO A 217 4.22 11.74 11.52
CA PRO A 217 4.55 11.44 12.91
C PRO A 217 4.19 12.61 13.83
N VAL A 218 3.66 12.30 15.02
CA VAL A 218 3.41 13.23 16.13
C VAL A 218 3.92 12.58 17.41
N GLY A 219 5.10 12.99 17.86
CA GLY A 219 5.83 12.26 18.91
C GLY A 219 6.11 10.81 18.48
N ASP A 220 5.77 9.85 19.34
CA ASP A 220 5.91 8.41 19.07
C ASP A 220 4.75 7.78 18.27
N ALA A 221 3.72 8.57 17.94
CA ALA A 221 2.52 8.08 17.25
C ALA A 221 2.43 8.59 15.80
N TRP A 222 1.61 7.91 14.99
CA TRP A 222 1.28 8.36 13.63
C TRP A 222 -0.12 8.96 13.59
N ALA A 223 -0.20 10.21 13.14
CA ALA A 223 -1.44 10.84 12.73
C ALA A 223 -1.79 10.38 11.31
N SER A 224 -3.06 10.07 11.06
CA SER A 224 -3.55 9.64 9.74
C SER A 224 -4.90 10.30 9.40
N GLY A 225 -5.03 10.84 8.20
CA GLY A 225 -6.24 11.48 7.67
C GLY A 225 -6.56 10.98 6.26
N LYS A 226 -7.80 11.18 5.80
CA LYS A 226 -8.33 10.63 4.56
C LYS A 226 -8.58 11.73 3.54
N VAL A 227 -8.01 11.62 2.34
CA VAL A 227 -8.30 12.48 1.19
C VAL A 227 -8.97 11.67 0.10
N VAL A 228 -10.05 12.20 -0.46
CA VAL A 228 -10.83 11.59 -1.53
C VAL A 228 -10.57 12.36 -2.82
N LEU A 229 -9.90 11.72 -3.79
CA LEU A 229 -9.72 12.27 -5.13
C LEU A 229 -10.86 11.78 -6.03
N GLN A 230 -11.61 12.71 -6.60
CA GLN A 230 -12.71 12.45 -7.53
C GLN A 230 -12.54 13.30 -8.78
N ARG A 231 -12.75 12.71 -9.95
CA ARG A 231 -12.81 13.45 -11.21
C ARG A 231 -14.26 13.83 -11.46
N GLY A 232 -14.52 15.13 -11.57
CA GLY A 232 -15.79 15.66 -12.06
C GLY A 232 -15.95 15.48 -13.56
#